data_AF-A0AAE3JJC4-F1
#
_entry.id   AF-A0AAE3JJC4-F1
#
_cell.length_a   1.000
_cell.length_b   1.000
_cell.length_c   1.000
_cell.angle_alpha   90.00
_cell.angle_beta   90.00
_cell.angle_gamma   90.00
#
_symmetry.space_group_name_H-M   'P 1'
#
loop_
_entity.id
_entity.type
_entity.pdbx_description
1 polymer ?
#
loop_
_entity_poly.entity_id
_entity_poly.type
_entity_poly.pdbx_seq_one_letter_code
_entity_poly.pdbx_strand_id
1 'polypeptide(L)'
;MVALIAGIILVLFTVFAALPPELAGFGLGWGADMILFLRGGLPVFAAFVGLVSIFIGIADLKDKEEAKKEEEAAKAAGGKTE
;
A
#
# COMPACT_ATOMS: atom_id res chain seq x y z
N MET A 1 -17.14 -17.18 14.73
CA MET A 1 -16.24 -17.11 15.90
C MET A 1 -14.83 -17.59 15.60
N VAL A 2 -14.65 -18.61 14.75
CA VAL A 2 -13.33 -19.18 14.39
C VAL A 2 -12.32 -18.14 13.90
N ALA A 3 -12.70 -17.23 13.00
CA ALA A 3 -11.79 -16.19 12.50
C ALA A 3 -11.30 -15.22 13.59
N LEU A 4 -12.17 -14.86 14.53
CA LEU A 4 -11.86 -13.97 15.64
C LEU A 4 -10.88 -14.65 16.61
N ILE A 5 -11.11 -15.92 16.93
CA ILE A 5 -10.21 -16.75 17.76
C ILE A 5 -8.85 -16.91 17.07
N ALA A 6 -8.83 -17.25 15.78
CA ALA A 6 -7.60 -17.36 15.01
C ALA A 6 -6.81 -16.05 14.99
N GLY A 7 -7.48 -14.91 14.81
CA GLY A 7 -6.86 -13.60 14.88
C GLY A 7 -6.22 -13.32 16.24
N ILE A 8 -6.93 -13.59 17.33
CA ILE A 8 -6.38 -13.42 18.69
C ILE A 8 -5.14 -14.30 18.91
N ILE A 9 -5.18 -15.57 18.50
CA ILE A 9 -4.05 -16.50 18.63
C ILE A 9 -2.82 -15.98 17.88
N LEU A 10 -3.01 -15.51 16.64
CA LEU A 10 -1.92 -14.97 15.82
C LEU A 10 -1.31 -13.69 16.43
N VAL A 11 -2.14 -12.82 17.01
CA VAL A 11 -1.66 -11.60 17.70
C VAL A 11 -0.88 -11.97 18.95
N LEU A 12 -1.37 -12.90 19.78
CA LEU A 12 -0.65 -13.35 20.97
C LEU A 12 0.67 -14.03 20.61
N PHE A 13 0.69 -14.84 19.56
CA PHE A 13 1.92 -15.43 19.03
C PHE A 13 2.90 -14.35 18.56
N THR A 14 2.42 -13.31 17.89
CA THR A 14 3.26 -12.18 17.44
C THR A 14 3.91 -11.47 18.63
N VAL A 15 3.15 -11.21 19.70
CA VAL A 15 3.68 -10.62 20.93
C VAL A 15 4.71 -11.54 21.59
N PHE A 16 4.43 -12.85 21.69
CA PHE A 16 5.35 -13.84 22.24
C PHE A 16 6.64 -13.99 21.41
N ALA A 17 6.54 -13.91 20.09
CA ALA A 17 7.69 -13.99 19.19
C ALA A 17 8.58 -12.75 19.29
N ALA A 18 7.99 -11.57 19.43
CA ALA A 18 8.71 -10.31 19.58
C ALA A 18 9.36 -10.13 20.96
N LEU A 19 8.84 -10.80 22.00
CA LEU A 19 9.31 -10.63 23.38
C LEU A 19 10.68 -11.30 23.58
N PRO A 20 11.69 -10.57 24.09
CA PRO A 20 13.00 -11.15 24.35
C PRO A 20 12.98 -12.00 25.63
N PRO A 21 13.58 -13.21 25.59
CA PRO A 21 13.62 -14.10 26.74
C PRO A 21 14.35 -13.51 27.94
N GLU A 22 15.23 -12.53 27.73
CA GLU A 22 15.99 -11.85 28.78
C GLU A 22 15.12 -10.92 29.66
N LEU A 23 14.03 -10.37 29.12
CA LEU A 23 13.15 -9.45 29.86
C LEU A 23 12.00 -10.16 30.57
N ALA A 24 11.50 -11.26 30.01
CA ALA A 24 10.30 -11.93 30.50
C ALA A 24 10.54 -13.36 31.00
N GLY A 25 11.75 -13.91 30.83
CA GLY A 25 12.06 -15.32 31.16
C GLY A 25 11.47 -16.34 30.18
N PHE A 26 10.72 -15.89 29.18
CA PHE A 26 10.13 -16.68 28.10
C PHE A 26 9.92 -15.79 26.87
N GLY A 27 9.87 -16.38 25.67
CA GLY A 27 9.75 -15.65 24.40
C GLY A 27 10.84 -16.04 23.41
N LEU A 28 10.60 -15.80 22.12
CA LEU A 28 11.54 -16.21 21.06
C LEU A 28 12.63 -15.16 20.80
N GLY A 29 12.43 -13.92 21.24
CA GLY A 29 13.39 -12.83 21.03
C GLY A 29 13.60 -12.41 19.58
N TRP A 30 12.67 -12.74 18.69
CA TRP A 30 12.76 -12.45 17.26
C TRP A 30 12.43 -10.99 16.93
N GLY A 31 12.26 -10.11 17.92
CA GLY A 31 11.92 -8.70 17.68
C GLY A 31 12.91 -8.01 16.74
N ALA A 32 14.22 -8.28 16.88
CA ALA A 32 15.25 -7.71 16.00
C ALA A 32 15.13 -8.25 14.56
N ASP A 33 14.95 -9.57 14.39
CA ASP A 33 14.77 -10.21 13.09
C ASP A 33 13.49 -9.77 12.39
N MET A 34 12.40 -9.58 13.14
CA MET A 34 11.14 -9.04 12.63
C MET A 34 11.31 -7.60 12.12
N ILE A 35 12.03 -6.75 12.86
CA ILE A 35 12.34 -5.39 12.43
C ILE A 35 13.26 -5.42 11.20
N LEU A 36 14.25 -6.31 11.16
CA LEU A 36 15.14 -6.46 10.01
C LEU A 36 14.36 -6.88 8.74
N PHE A 37 13.48 -7.88 8.88
CA PHE A 37 12.60 -8.33 7.80
C PHE A 37 11.68 -7.20 7.34
N LEU A 38 11.06 -6.48 8.27
CA LEU A 38 10.17 -5.37 7.95
C LEU A 38 10.93 -4.23 7.25
N ARG A 39 12.14 -3.90 7.73
CA ARG A 39 13.02 -2.90 7.12
C ARG A 39 13.48 -3.29 5.72
N GLY A 40 13.67 -4.58 5.45
CA GLY A 40 13.98 -5.10 4.11
C GLY A 40 12.76 -5.20 3.19
N GLY A 41 11.62 -5.63 3.72
CA GLY A 41 10.40 -5.88 2.97
C GLY A 41 9.61 -4.61 2.62
N LEU A 42 9.57 -3.62 3.52
CA LEU A 42 8.86 -2.35 3.29
C LEU A 42 9.33 -1.63 2.04
N PRO A 43 10.64 -1.40 1.80
CA PRO A 43 11.13 -0.74 0.59
C PRO A 43 10.78 -1.50 -0.68
N VAL A 44 10.86 -2.85 -0.66
CA VAL A 44 10.51 -3.69 -1.81
C VAL A 44 9.02 -3.57 -2.13
N PHE A 45 8.16 -3.65 -1.10
CA PHE A 45 6.72 -3.48 -1.26
C PHE A 45 6.37 -2.05 -1.72
N ALA A 46 7.02 -1.03 -1.16
CA ALA A 46 6.85 0.36 -1.54
C ALA A 46 7.28 0.60 -3.00
N ALA A 47 8.39 0.01 -3.44
CA ALA A 47 8.81 0.08 -4.84
C ALA A 47 7.79 -0.59 -5.77
N PHE A 48 7.27 -1.76 -5.39
CA PHE A 48 6.25 -2.47 -6.17
C PHE A 48 4.95 -1.65 -6.29
N VAL A 49 4.40 -1.17 -5.17
CA VAL A 49 3.19 -0.35 -5.16
C VAL A 49 3.41 1.00 -5.86
N GLY A 50 4.58 1.61 -5.66
CA GLY A 50 4.97 2.86 -6.32
C GLY A 50 5.05 2.71 -7.84
N LEU A 51 5.64 1.63 -8.33
CA LEU A 51 5.70 1.32 -9.76
C LEU A 51 4.29 1.21 -10.35
N VAL A 52 3.40 0.45 -9.71
CA VAL A 52 1.99 0.31 -10.13
C VAL A 52 1.30 1.68 -10.13
N SER A 53 1.54 2.50 -9.11
CA SER A 53 0.94 3.83 -8.98
C SER A 53 1.40 4.80 -10.08
N ILE A 54 2.66 4.71 -10.53
CA ILE A 54 3.16 5.51 -11.66
C ILE A 54 2.39 5.18 -12.94
N PHE A 55 2.17 3.89 -13.22
CA PHE A 55 1.42 3.49 -14.41
C PHE A 55 -0.04 3.97 -14.37
N ILE A 56 -0.70 3.86 -13.22
CA ILE A 56 -2.06 4.36 -13.03
C ILE A 56 -2.09 5.89 -13.20
N GLY A 57 -1.15 6.61 -12.60
CA GLY A 57 -1.07 8.07 -12.68
C GLY A 57 -0.83 8.58 -14.10
N ILE A 58 0.02 7.92 -14.89
CA ILE A 58 0.24 8.28 -16.30
C ILE A 58 -1.02 8.06 -17.13
N ALA A 59 -1.76 6.97 -16.88
CA ALA A 59 -3.02 6.71 -17.57
C ALA A 59 -4.08 7.76 -17.22
N ASP A 60 -4.25 8.09 -15.93
CA ASP A 60 -5.20 9.11 -15.47
C ASP A 60 -4.87 10.51 -16.00
N LEU A 61 -3.59 10.88 -16.10
CA LEU A 61 -3.18 12.17 -16.67
C LEU A 61 -3.51 12.29 -18.16
N LYS A 62 -3.21 11.25 -18.96
CA LYS A 62 -3.50 11.25 -20.39
C LYS A 62 -5.00 11.32 -20.67
N ASP A 63 -5.79 10.55 -19.92
CA ASP A 63 -7.26 10.55 -20.02
C ASP A 63 -7.85 11.94 -19.71
N LYS A 64 -7.32 12.61 -18.67
CA LYS A 64 -7.71 13.99 -18.32
C LYS A 64 -7.32 15.03 -19.36
N GLU A 65 -6.15 14.91 -19.98
CA GLU A 65 -5.74 15.82 -21.06
C GLU A 65 -6.61 15.65 -22.30
N GLU A 66 -6.96 14.42 -22.66
CA GLU A 66 -7.81 14.12 -23.81
C GLU A 66 -9.25 14.64 -23.59
N ALA A 67 -9.83 14.40 -22.41
CA ALA A 67 -11.14 14.90 -22.03
C ALA A 67 -11.21 16.45 -22.07
N LYS A 68 -10.18 17.13 -21.58
CA LYS A 68 -10.10 18.60 -21.66
C LYS A 68 -10.07 19.10 -23.11
N LYS A 69 -9.30 18.42 -23.96
CA LYS A 69 -9.18 18.79 -25.38
C LYS A 69 -10.49 18.56 -26.14
N GLU A 70 -11.23 17.51 -25.85
CA GLU A 70 -12.57 17.29 -26.41
C GLU A 70 -13.57 18.35 -25.93
N GLU A 71 -13.53 18.74 -24.65
CA GLU A 71 -14.38 19.82 -24.13
C GLU A 71 -14.09 21.16 -24.81
N GLU A 72 -12.81 21.48 -25.03
CA GLU A 72 -12.40 22.70 -25.75
C GLU A 72 -12.79 22.65 -27.24
N ALA A 73 -12.66 21.48 -27.89
CA ALA A 73 -13.08 21.29 -29.28
C ALA A 73 -14.61 21.42 -29.45
N ALA A 74 -15.39 20.89 -28.50
CA ALA A 74 -16.84 21.04 -28.50
C ALA A 74 -17.27 22.50 -28.30
N LYS A 75 -16.61 23.24 -27.41
CA LYS A 75 -16.85 24.69 -27.22
C LYS A 75 -16.47 25.51 -28.46
N ALA A 76 -15.39 25.16 -29.16
CA ALA A 76 -14.96 25.83 -30.38
C ALA A 76 -15.87 25.53 -31.59
N ALA A 77 -16.49 24.34 -31.64
CA ALA A 77 -17.43 23.97 -32.70
C ALA A 77 -18.85 24.55 -32.49
N GLY A 78 -19.29 24.72 -31.24
CA GLY A 78 -20.60 25.29 -30.90
C GLY A 78 -20.72 26.82 -31.05
N GLY A 79 -19.60 27.53 -31.23
CA GLY A 79 -19.58 29.01 -31.33
C GLY A 79 -19.67 29.57 -32.75
N LYS A 80 -19.98 28.77 -33.78
CA LYS A 80 -20.02 29.22 -35.20
C LYS A 80 -21.42 29.24 -35.81
N THR A 81 -22.50 29.32 -35.02
CA THR A 81 -23.87 29.25 -35.57
C THR A 81 -24.76 30.46 -35.23
N GLU A 82 -24.18 31.62 -34.93
CA GLU A 82 -24.94 32.87 -34.81
C GLU A 82 -24.39 33.95 -35.76
#